data_AF-A0A5E6UV73-F1
#
_entry.id   AF-A0A5E6UV73-F1
#
_cell.length_a   1.000
_cell.length_b   1.000
_cell.length_c   1.000
_cell.angle_alpha   90.00
_cell.angle_beta   90.00
_cell.angle_gamma   90.00
#
_symmetry.space_group_name_H-M   'P 1'
#
loop_
_entity.id
_entity.type
_entity.pdbx_description
1 polymer ?
#
loop_
_entity_poly.entity_id
_entity_poly.type
_entity_poly.pdbx_seq_one_letter_code
_entity_poly.pdbx_strand_id
1 'polypeptide(L)'
;MLRAVRFAAKLNFGIEKHTVAPIRQLAPMLREIPAARLFEESLKLFLSGQAADTFEMLVDLELFDPLFPASAEALEEHPTYTHTLISQALINTDLRVKQGKPVTPAFLFAAMLWPALPGRALRLQSRGMPPIPAMNEAAHELIAEQCQRIAIPKRFTMPIREIWDMQERLPRRSGKRADLLLDNPRFRAGYDFLLLRESAGEETDGLGQWWTDYQDCNDSERRDMIRELGSRDEGTGAGPRKRKRSPSKRKRADSAAGE
;
A
#
# COMPACT_ATOMS: atom_id res chain seq x y z
N MET A 1 -24.99 10.80 12.30
CA MET A 1 -24.66 9.89 11.19
C MET A 1 -23.57 8.90 11.58
N LEU A 2 -22.28 9.26 11.58
CA LEU A 2 -21.17 8.32 11.85
C LEU A 2 -21.30 7.51 13.16
N ARG A 3 -21.71 8.17 14.26
CA ARG A 3 -21.95 7.46 15.53
C ARG A 3 -23.09 6.45 15.45
N ALA A 4 -24.16 6.75 14.71
CA ALA A 4 -25.29 5.85 14.55
C ALA A 4 -24.85 4.58 13.81
N VAL A 5 -24.11 4.74 12.71
CA VAL A 5 -23.48 3.63 11.98
C VAL A 5 -22.56 2.82 12.88
N ARG A 6 -21.66 3.48 13.62
CA ARG A 6 -20.73 2.81 14.54
C ARG A 6 -21.44 1.95 15.59
N PHE A 7 -22.55 2.45 16.16
CA PHE A 7 -23.30 1.70 17.16
C PHE A 7 -24.15 0.58 16.54
N ALA A 8 -24.74 0.82 15.37
CA ALA A 8 -25.47 -0.19 14.62
C ALA A 8 -24.57 -1.39 14.29
N ALA A 9 -23.38 -1.15 13.71
CA ALA A 9 -22.38 -2.17 13.44
C ALA A 9 -21.90 -2.85 14.73
N LYS A 10 -21.56 -2.07 15.77
CA LYS A 10 -21.04 -2.64 17.02
C LYS A 10 -22.03 -3.55 17.76
N LEU A 11 -23.31 -3.19 17.76
CA LEU A 11 -24.36 -3.91 18.50
C LEU A 11 -25.15 -4.89 17.62
N ASN A 12 -24.83 -4.96 16.33
CA ASN A 12 -25.53 -5.78 15.33
C ASN A 12 -27.05 -5.50 15.31
N PHE A 13 -27.42 -4.22 15.28
CA PHE A 13 -28.82 -3.79 15.18
C PHE A 13 -29.03 -2.84 14.00
N GLY A 14 -30.23 -2.89 13.41
CA GLY A 14 -30.64 -1.95 12.38
C GLY A 14 -30.87 -0.55 12.94
N ILE A 15 -30.65 0.47 12.10
CA ILE A 15 -31.04 1.85 12.40
C ILE A 15 -32.54 1.99 12.12
N GLU A 16 -33.27 2.62 13.04
CA GLU A 16 -34.70 2.89 12.89
C GLU A 16 -34.99 3.69 11.60
N LYS A 17 -36.11 3.38 10.93
CA LYS A 17 -36.44 3.84 9.56
C LYS A 17 -36.44 5.36 9.40
N HIS A 18 -37.07 6.09 10.31
CA HIS A 18 -37.12 7.55 10.26
C HIS A 18 -35.76 8.19 10.56
N THR A 19 -34.92 7.50 11.36
CA THR A 19 -33.56 7.92 11.68
C THR A 19 -32.59 7.72 10.51
N VAL A 20 -32.73 6.62 9.76
CA VAL A 20 -31.86 6.32 8.62
C VAL A 20 -32.23 7.11 7.36
N ALA A 21 -33.53 7.40 7.17
CA ALA A 21 -34.06 8.06 5.98
C ALA A 21 -33.29 9.33 5.53
N PRO A 22 -32.95 10.30 6.42
CA PRO A 22 -32.26 11.51 5.99
C PRO A 22 -30.75 11.34 5.80
N ILE A 23 -30.15 10.21 6.19
CA ILE A 23 -28.69 10.07 6.30
C ILE A 23 -27.98 10.29 4.96
N ARG A 24 -28.46 9.66 3.87
CA ARG A 24 -27.85 9.81 2.53
C ARG A 24 -27.87 11.26 2.08
N GLN A 25 -29.03 11.91 2.17
CA GLN A 25 -29.20 13.32 1.78
C GLN A 25 -28.29 14.26 2.59
N LEU A 26 -28.06 13.97 3.87
CA LEU A 26 -27.24 14.80 4.77
C LEU A 26 -25.76 14.40 4.77
N ALA A 27 -25.36 13.30 4.12
CA ALA A 27 -23.98 12.82 4.08
C ALA A 27 -22.97 13.91 3.65
N PRO A 28 -23.25 14.77 2.65
CA PRO A 28 -22.35 15.85 2.26
C PRO A 28 -21.99 16.83 3.39
N MET A 29 -22.86 17.00 4.40
CA MET A 29 -22.58 17.86 5.56
C MET A 29 -21.37 17.41 6.37
N LEU A 30 -20.94 16.15 6.24
CA LEU A 30 -19.70 15.69 6.86
C LEU A 30 -18.49 16.51 6.39
N ARG A 31 -18.52 17.07 5.18
CA ARG A 31 -17.45 17.91 4.62
C ARG A 31 -17.27 19.24 5.38
N GLU A 32 -18.26 19.67 6.16
CA GLU A 32 -18.21 20.89 6.98
C GLU A 32 -17.59 20.64 8.37
N ILE A 33 -17.41 19.36 8.75
CA ILE A 33 -16.85 19.00 10.05
C ILE A 33 -15.32 19.18 10.02
N PRO A 34 -14.71 19.73 11.08
CA PRO A 34 -13.25 19.83 11.17
C PRO A 34 -12.55 18.48 10.93
N ALA A 35 -11.58 18.47 10.02
CA ALA A 35 -10.87 17.26 9.60
C ALA A 35 -10.21 16.48 10.76
N ALA A 36 -9.77 17.17 11.83
CA ALA A 36 -9.24 16.53 13.03
C ALA A 36 -10.30 15.72 13.78
N ARG A 37 -11.56 16.19 13.80
CA ARG A 37 -12.67 15.47 14.44
C ARG A 37 -13.06 14.24 13.63
N LEU A 38 -13.05 14.35 12.31
CA LEU A 38 -13.26 13.20 11.43
C LEU A 38 -12.16 12.16 11.56
N PHE A 39 -10.92 12.58 11.80
CA PHE A 39 -9.84 11.65 12.14
C PHE A 39 -10.13 10.85 13.41
N GLU A 40 -10.51 11.51 14.51
CA GLU A 40 -10.88 10.79 15.73
C GLU A 40 -12.05 9.82 15.54
N GLU A 41 -13.08 10.23 14.79
CA GLU A 41 -14.22 9.35 14.51
C GLU A 41 -13.84 8.19 13.58
N SER A 42 -12.98 8.40 12.58
CA SER A 42 -12.48 7.33 11.70
C SER A 42 -11.76 6.22 12.47
N LEU A 43 -10.95 6.59 13.48
CA LEU A 43 -10.31 5.60 14.34
C LEU A 43 -11.34 4.81 15.14
N LYS A 44 -12.40 5.45 15.65
CA LYS A 44 -13.46 4.77 16.39
C LYS A 44 -14.32 3.87 15.51
N LEU A 45 -14.50 4.23 14.24
CA LEU A 45 -15.24 3.45 13.24
C LEU A 45 -14.48 2.17 12.91
N PHE A 46 -13.19 2.29 12.60
CA PHE A 46 -12.44 1.18 11.99
C PHE A 46 -11.50 0.41 12.94
N LEU A 47 -11.27 0.89 14.16
CA LEU A 47 -10.39 0.20 15.12
C LEU A 47 -11.16 -0.39 16.32
N SER A 48 -12.48 -0.53 16.20
CA SER A 48 -13.33 -1.11 17.24
C SER A 48 -13.64 -2.61 17.09
N GLY A 49 -13.07 -3.27 16.07
CA GLY A 49 -13.26 -4.70 15.82
C GLY A 49 -14.56 -5.06 15.08
N GLN A 50 -15.18 -4.07 14.42
CA GLN A 50 -16.40 -4.18 13.60
C GLN A 50 -16.30 -3.26 12.37
N ALA A 51 -15.09 -3.13 11.84
CA ALA A 51 -14.70 -2.20 10.80
C ALA A 51 -15.27 -2.61 9.43
N ALA A 52 -15.35 -3.91 9.14
CA ALA A 52 -15.91 -4.42 7.89
C ALA A 52 -17.41 -4.07 7.78
N ASP A 53 -18.22 -4.44 8.78
CA ASP A 53 -19.65 -4.11 8.82
C ASP A 53 -19.88 -2.59 8.82
N THR A 54 -19.01 -1.84 9.50
CA THR A 54 -19.06 -0.38 9.49
C THR A 54 -18.84 0.18 8.09
N PHE A 55 -17.90 -0.39 7.32
CA PHE A 55 -17.62 0.04 5.95
C PHE A 55 -18.79 -0.22 5.02
N GLU A 56 -19.40 -1.41 5.05
CA GLU A 56 -20.58 -1.72 4.23
C GLU A 56 -21.70 -0.70 4.51
N MET A 57 -21.99 -0.41 5.78
CA MET A 57 -23.00 0.60 6.14
C MET A 57 -22.61 2.02 5.68
N LEU A 58 -21.33 2.38 5.72
CA LEU A 58 -20.88 3.69 5.25
C LEU A 58 -21.02 3.83 3.74
N VAL A 59 -20.76 2.77 2.97
CA VAL A 59 -20.96 2.72 1.52
C VAL A 59 -22.46 2.79 1.22
N ASP A 60 -23.27 1.92 1.83
CA ASP A 60 -24.73 1.87 1.64
C ASP A 60 -25.43 3.19 1.96
N LEU A 61 -24.92 3.95 2.94
CA LEU A 61 -25.48 5.22 3.37
C LEU A 61 -24.79 6.44 2.74
N GLU A 62 -23.91 6.25 1.75
CA GLU A 62 -23.16 7.30 1.04
C GLU A 62 -22.31 8.18 1.99
N LEU A 63 -21.97 7.65 3.16
CA LEU A 63 -21.13 8.33 4.15
C LEU A 63 -19.64 8.07 3.91
N PHE A 64 -19.27 7.09 3.08
CA PHE A 64 -17.89 6.81 2.73
C PHE A 64 -17.26 7.90 1.84
N ASP A 65 -17.98 8.36 0.80
CA ASP A 65 -17.53 9.41 -0.12
C ASP A 65 -17.00 10.68 0.57
N PRO A 66 -17.78 11.35 1.45
CA PRO A 66 -17.29 12.58 2.08
C PRO A 66 -16.08 12.37 3.00
N LEU A 67 -15.81 11.12 3.42
CA LEU A 67 -14.65 10.76 4.24
C LEU A 67 -13.42 10.40 3.40
N PHE A 68 -13.61 9.66 2.30
CA PHE A 68 -12.54 9.15 1.43
C PHE A 68 -12.87 9.38 -0.06
N PRO A 69 -12.90 10.63 -0.54
CA PRO A 69 -13.40 10.93 -1.89
C PRO A 69 -12.66 10.20 -3.00
N ALA A 70 -11.32 10.14 -2.93
CA ALA A 70 -10.51 9.48 -3.94
C ALA A 70 -10.73 7.95 -3.97
N SER A 71 -10.96 7.33 -2.80
CA SER A 71 -11.27 5.90 -2.71
C SER A 71 -12.70 5.60 -3.12
N ALA A 72 -13.63 6.54 -2.92
CA ALA A 72 -15.00 6.42 -3.39
C ALA A 72 -15.07 6.50 -4.93
N GLU A 73 -14.32 7.42 -5.55
CA GLU A 73 -14.14 7.44 -7.00
C GLU A 73 -13.57 6.11 -7.52
N ALA A 74 -12.52 5.59 -6.88
CA ALA A 74 -11.97 4.28 -7.22
C ALA A 74 -12.96 3.11 -7.00
N LEU A 75 -13.92 3.26 -6.09
CA LEU A 75 -14.98 2.27 -5.84
C LEU A 75 -16.05 2.31 -6.94
N GLU A 76 -16.27 3.47 -7.57
CA GLU A 76 -17.14 3.59 -8.74
C GLU A 76 -16.45 3.06 -10.01
N GLU A 77 -15.16 3.37 -10.21
CA GLU A 77 -14.38 2.94 -11.38
C GLU A 77 -14.06 1.44 -11.38
N HIS A 78 -13.69 0.90 -10.21
CA HIS A 78 -13.23 -0.48 -10.04
C HIS A 78 -13.91 -1.16 -8.84
N PRO A 79 -15.23 -1.35 -8.86
CA PRO A 79 -16.03 -1.71 -7.68
C PRO A 79 -15.57 -3.01 -7.02
N THR A 80 -15.39 -4.09 -7.79
CA THR A 80 -15.02 -5.40 -7.22
C THR A 80 -13.64 -5.37 -6.55
N TYR A 81 -12.64 -4.81 -7.23
CA TYR A 81 -11.27 -4.74 -6.72
C TYR A 81 -11.18 -3.81 -5.50
N THR A 82 -11.68 -2.58 -5.62
CA THR A 82 -11.61 -1.58 -4.56
C THR A 82 -12.37 -2.04 -3.32
N HIS A 83 -13.58 -2.58 -3.48
CA HIS A 83 -14.35 -3.14 -2.36
C HIS A 83 -13.60 -4.28 -1.70
N THR A 84 -13.10 -5.26 -2.48
CA THR A 84 -12.41 -6.44 -1.93
C THR A 84 -11.17 -6.04 -1.15
N LEU A 85 -10.33 -5.14 -1.69
CA LEU A 85 -9.11 -4.69 -1.02
C LEU A 85 -9.42 -4.03 0.33
N ILE A 86 -10.37 -3.09 0.34
CA ILE A 86 -10.74 -2.35 1.56
C ILE A 86 -11.40 -3.29 2.56
N SER A 87 -12.34 -4.12 2.12
CA SER A 87 -13.07 -5.06 2.97
C SER A 87 -12.11 -6.09 3.60
N GLN A 88 -11.18 -6.67 2.83
CA GLN A 88 -10.18 -7.60 3.37
C GLN A 88 -9.24 -6.93 4.40
N ALA A 89 -8.82 -5.68 4.17
CA ALA A 89 -8.03 -4.95 5.14
C ALA A 89 -8.77 -4.73 6.48
N LEU A 90 -10.07 -4.43 6.39
CA LEU A 90 -10.94 -4.23 7.54
C LEU A 90 -11.25 -5.54 8.28
N ILE A 91 -11.55 -6.63 7.56
CA ILE A 91 -11.75 -7.97 8.13
C ILE A 91 -10.51 -8.41 8.90
N ASN A 92 -9.33 -8.24 8.31
CA ASN A 92 -8.06 -8.56 8.97
C ASN A 92 -7.81 -7.68 10.20
N THR A 93 -8.18 -6.40 10.14
CA THR A 93 -8.12 -5.48 11.28
C THR A 93 -9.03 -5.96 12.40
N ASP A 94 -10.27 -6.35 12.09
CA ASP A 94 -11.24 -6.85 13.05
C ASP A 94 -10.77 -8.13 13.73
N LEU A 95 -10.21 -9.06 12.96
CA LEU A 95 -9.62 -10.29 13.49
C LEU A 95 -8.47 -9.99 14.47
N ARG A 96 -7.60 -9.03 14.14
CA ARG A 96 -6.49 -8.63 15.02
C ARG A 96 -6.98 -8.01 16.32
N VAL A 97 -7.98 -7.14 16.26
CA VAL A 97 -8.61 -6.54 17.46
C VAL A 97 -9.22 -7.64 18.33
N LYS A 98 -9.96 -8.59 17.75
CA LYS A 98 -10.55 -9.73 18.47
C LYS A 98 -9.49 -10.60 19.15
N GLN A 99 -8.32 -10.75 18.53
CA GLN A 99 -7.17 -11.49 19.08
C GLN A 99 -6.34 -10.68 20.10
N GLY A 100 -6.73 -9.44 20.42
CA GLY A 100 -5.94 -8.55 21.30
C GLY A 100 -4.59 -8.14 20.72
N LYS A 101 -4.39 -8.31 19.40
CA LYS A 101 -3.15 -7.91 18.71
C LYS A 101 -3.17 -6.42 18.41
N PRO A 102 -2.01 -5.74 18.42
CA PRO A 102 -1.95 -4.34 18.03
C PRO A 102 -2.34 -4.17 16.55
N VAL A 103 -3.12 -3.13 16.29
CA VAL A 103 -3.50 -2.65 14.97
C VAL A 103 -2.92 -1.26 14.76
N THR A 104 -2.40 -0.98 13.56
CA THR A 104 -1.79 0.31 13.26
C THR A 104 -2.71 1.13 12.36
N PRO A 105 -3.06 2.37 12.72
CA PRO A 105 -3.86 3.23 11.84
C PRO A 105 -3.21 3.43 10.47
N ALA A 106 -1.88 3.48 10.43
CA ALA A 106 -1.16 3.69 9.17
C ALA A 106 -1.41 2.57 8.15
N PHE A 107 -1.39 1.29 8.55
CA PHE A 107 -1.65 0.20 7.62
C PHE A 107 -3.08 0.27 7.06
N LEU A 108 -4.04 0.57 7.93
CA LEU A 108 -5.44 0.72 7.52
C LEU A 108 -5.64 1.85 6.49
N PHE A 109 -5.11 3.04 6.78
CA PHE A 109 -5.19 4.17 5.83
C PHE A 109 -4.40 3.90 4.55
N ALA A 110 -3.27 3.19 4.62
CA ALA A 110 -2.54 2.77 3.43
C ALA A 110 -3.39 1.88 2.52
N ALA A 111 -4.18 0.97 3.09
CA ALA A 111 -5.07 0.08 2.35
C ALA A 111 -6.28 0.81 1.78
N MET A 112 -6.93 1.66 2.59
CA MET A 112 -8.12 2.41 2.15
C MET A 112 -7.83 3.36 1.00
N LEU A 113 -6.63 3.97 0.97
CA LEU A 113 -6.24 4.96 -0.04
C LEU A 113 -5.54 4.34 -1.26
N TRP A 114 -5.05 3.11 -1.16
CA TRP A 114 -4.29 2.48 -2.24
C TRP A 114 -5.03 2.40 -3.58
N PRO A 115 -6.34 2.07 -3.66
CA PRO A 115 -7.03 2.00 -4.95
C PRO A 115 -6.93 3.28 -5.79
N ALA A 116 -6.80 4.44 -5.14
CA ALA A 116 -6.67 5.74 -5.81
C ALA A 116 -5.23 6.12 -6.22
N LEU A 117 -4.22 5.32 -5.83
CA LEU A 117 -2.80 5.67 -5.96
C LEU A 117 -2.14 5.18 -7.27
N PRO A 118 -2.25 3.90 -7.68
CA PRO A 118 -1.57 3.38 -8.87
C PRO A 118 -1.85 4.18 -10.15
N GLY A 119 -3.11 4.55 -10.38
CA GLY A 119 -3.48 5.36 -11.55
C GLY A 119 -2.80 6.73 -11.58
N ARG A 120 -2.64 7.38 -10.43
CA ARG A 120 -1.92 8.66 -10.30
C ARG A 120 -0.44 8.49 -10.60
N ALA A 121 0.20 7.47 -10.02
CA ALA A 121 1.60 7.17 -10.24
C ALA A 121 1.87 6.84 -11.73
N LEU A 122 1.01 6.03 -12.35
CA LEU A 122 1.13 5.67 -13.77
C LEU A 122 1.02 6.88 -14.70
N ARG A 123 0.13 7.83 -14.39
CA ARG A 123 0.04 9.10 -15.14
C ARG A 123 1.32 9.90 -15.06
N LEU A 124 1.95 10.00 -13.88
CA LEU A 124 3.24 10.70 -13.74
C LEU A 124 4.37 9.96 -14.49
N GLN A 125 4.38 8.64 -14.46
CA GLN A 125 5.34 7.82 -15.23
C GLN A 125 5.19 8.02 -16.73
N SER A 126 3.95 8.10 -17.24
CA SER A 126 3.66 8.36 -18.66
C SER A 126 4.22 9.71 -19.15
N ARG A 127 4.47 10.65 -18.22
CA ARG A 127 5.08 11.97 -18.48
C ARG A 127 6.62 11.94 -18.36
N GLY A 128 7.22 10.76 -18.21
CA GLY A 128 8.67 10.55 -18.15
C GLY A 128 9.27 10.54 -16.75
N MET A 129 8.45 10.60 -15.69
CA MET A 129 8.96 10.49 -14.32
C MET A 129 9.35 9.04 -13.99
N PRO A 130 10.52 8.78 -13.36
CA PRO A 130 10.87 7.42 -12.97
C PRO A 130 9.90 6.82 -11.93
N PRO A 131 9.73 5.48 -11.84
CA PRO A 131 8.67 4.86 -11.03
C PRO A 131 8.66 5.25 -9.54
N ILE A 132 9.80 5.21 -8.86
CA ILE A 132 9.88 5.56 -7.43
C ILE A 132 9.54 7.04 -7.19
N PRO A 133 10.15 8.02 -7.88
CA PRO A 133 9.73 9.42 -7.80
C PRO A 133 8.24 9.62 -8.10
N ALA A 134 7.68 8.94 -9.10
CA ALA A 134 6.27 9.05 -9.46
C ALA A 134 5.34 8.52 -8.37
N MET A 135 5.68 7.38 -7.76
CA MET A 135 4.94 6.85 -6.61
C MET A 135 4.99 7.82 -5.43
N ASN A 136 6.15 8.38 -5.13
CA ASN A 136 6.33 9.30 -4.00
C ASN A 136 5.54 10.60 -4.18
N GLU A 137 5.54 11.16 -5.40
CA GLU A 137 4.79 12.37 -5.72
C GLU A 137 3.28 12.11 -5.68
N ALA A 138 2.81 11.04 -6.32
CA ALA A 138 1.40 10.65 -6.28
C ALA A 138 0.91 10.38 -4.85
N ALA A 139 1.75 9.75 -4.01
CA ALA A 139 1.47 9.52 -2.61
C ALA A 139 1.39 10.83 -1.82
N HIS A 140 2.27 11.78 -2.12
CA HIS A 140 2.26 13.10 -1.49
C HIS A 140 0.97 13.86 -1.80
N GLU A 141 0.59 13.93 -3.07
CA GLU A 141 -0.65 14.56 -3.54
C GLU A 141 -1.88 13.92 -2.90
N LEU A 142 -2.00 12.58 -2.98
CA LEU A 142 -3.14 11.84 -2.44
C LEU A 142 -3.29 12.02 -0.92
N ILE A 143 -2.18 11.97 -0.16
CA ILE A 143 -2.21 12.21 1.29
C ILE A 143 -2.60 13.66 1.58
N ALA A 144 -2.12 14.63 0.80
CA ALA A 144 -2.45 16.04 1.00
C ALA A 144 -3.94 16.29 0.79
N GLU A 145 -4.52 15.74 -0.27
CA GLU A 145 -5.97 15.77 -0.54
C GLU A 145 -6.76 15.10 0.59
N GLN A 146 -6.37 13.88 0.99
CA GLN A 146 -7.04 13.18 2.09
C GLN A 146 -6.96 13.96 3.40
N CYS A 147 -5.84 14.63 3.68
CA CYS A 147 -5.66 15.46 4.87
C CYS A 147 -6.62 16.65 4.94
N GLN A 148 -7.17 17.11 3.82
CA GLN A 148 -8.20 18.15 3.79
C GLN A 148 -9.56 17.64 4.33
N ARG A 149 -9.81 16.33 4.24
CA ARG A 149 -11.04 15.68 4.74
C ARG A 149 -10.83 15.07 6.12
N ILE A 150 -9.73 14.36 6.32
CA ILE A 150 -9.39 13.68 7.57
C ILE A 150 -7.96 14.06 7.91
N ALA A 151 -7.74 14.83 8.97
CA ALA A 151 -6.42 15.35 9.31
C ALA A 151 -5.55 14.24 9.93
N ILE A 152 -4.91 13.43 9.07
CA ILE A 152 -4.05 12.32 9.48
C ILE A 152 -2.71 12.89 10.00
N PRO A 153 -2.35 12.67 11.27
CA PRO A 153 -1.08 13.14 11.82
C PRO A 153 0.14 12.61 11.06
N LYS A 154 1.23 13.41 11.01
CA LYS A 154 2.48 13.04 10.33
C LYS A 154 3.03 11.67 10.73
N ARG A 155 2.92 11.32 12.02
CA ARG A 155 3.32 10.01 12.57
C ARG A 155 2.63 8.80 11.91
N PHE A 156 1.50 9.00 11.22
CA PHE A 156 0.84 7.96 10.44
C PHE A 156 1.06 8.13 8.93
N THR A 157 1.09 9.37 8.41
CA THR A 157 1.38 9.61 6.97
C THR A 157 2.78 9.17 6.54
N MET A 158 3.77 9.18 7.45
CA MET A 158 5.11 8.71 7.13
C MET A 158 5.13 7.19 6.94
N PRO A 159 4.65 6.36 7.91
CA PRO A 159 4.52 4.92 7.67
C PRO A 159 3.63 4.53 6.49
N ILE A 160 2.56 5.29 6.18
CA ILE A 160 1.75 5.04 4.98
C ILE A 160 2.62 5.10 3.72
N ARG A 161 3.40 6.17 3.57
CA ARG A 161 4.34 6.33 2.45
C ARG A 161 5.39 5.23 2.44
N GLU A 162 5.97 4.88 3.59
CA GLU A 162 6.95 3.80 3.68
C GLU A 162 6.37 2.44 3.24
N ILE A 163 5.08 2.15 3.53
CA ILE A 163 4.40 0.93 3.05
C ILE A 163 4.26 0.95 1.52
N TRP A 164 3.87 2.08 0.94
CA TRP A 164 3.74 2.24 -0.51
C TRP A 164 5.10 2.20 -1.23
N ASP A 165 6.12 2.85 -0.69
CA ASP A 165 7.50 2.77 -1.18
C ASP A 165 7.99 1.32 -1.23
N MET A 166 7.61 0.49 -0.26
CA MET A 166 7.96 -0.94 -0.28
C MET A 166 7.33 -1.66 -1.48
N GLN A 167 6.17 -1.24 -1.98
CA GLN A 167 5.53 -1.88 -3.14
C GLN A 167 6.35 -1.73 -4.43
N GLU A 168 7.07 -0.62 -4.59
CA GLU A 168 8.01 -0.40 -5.71
C GLU A 168 9.37 -1.10 -5.51
N ARG A 169 9.69 -1.45 -4.26
CA ARG A 169 10.98 -2.04 -3.88
C ARG A 169 10.95 -3.56 -3.85
N LEU A 170 9.87 -4.17 -3.36
CA LEU A 170 9.70 -5.62 -3.25
C LEU A 170 9.94 -6.37 -4.58
N PRO A 171 9.51 -5.85 -5.76
CA PRO A 171 9.86 -6.46 -7.05
C PRO A 171 11.36 -6.46 -7.38
N ARG A 172 12.14 -5.54 -6.79
CA ARG A 172 13.58 -5.35 -7.06
C ARG A 172 14.45 -6.22 -6.15
N ARG A 173 14.18 -7.52 -6.19
CA ARG A 173 14.74 -8.56 -5.30
C ARG A 173 16.00 -9.27 -5.83
N SER A 174 16.69 -8.71 -6.83
CA SER A 174 17.88 -9.34 -7.40
C SER A 174 19.16 -9.09 -6.56
N GLY A 175 19.96 -10.15 -6.39
CA GLY A 175 21.22 -10.11 -5.65
C GLY A 175 21.02 -9.79 -4.16
N LYS A 176 21.97 -9.05 -3.57
CA LYS A 176 21.94 -8.64 -2.15
C LYS A 176 20.76 -7.74 -1.77
N ARG A 177 19.95 -7.29 -2.74
CA ARG A 177 18.80 -6.43 -2.46
C ARG A 177 17.72 -7.15 -1.68
N ALA A 178 17.54 -8.46 -1.89
CA ALA A 178 16.56 -9.23 -1.15
C ALA A 178 16.85 -9.22 0.36
N ASP A 179 18.10 -9.49 0.75
CA ASP A 179 18.53 -9.43 2.16
C ASP A 179 18.34 -8.03 2.76
N LEU A 180 18.77 -6.99 2.05
CA LEU A 180 18.60 -5.60 2.50
C LEU A 180 17.13 -5.19 2.66
N LEU A 181 16.24 -5.74 1.84
CA LEU A 181 14.80 -5.50 1.96
C LEU A 181 14.22 -6.27 3.14
N LEU A 182 14.66 -7.50 3.38
CA LEU A 182 14.21 -8.32 4.51
C LEU A 182 14.59 -7.68 5.86
N ASP A 183 15.78 -7.08 5.95
CA ASP A 183 16.26 -6.37 7.13
C ASP A 183 15.59 -5.00 7.34
N ASN A 184 14.78 -4.54 6.38
CA ASN A 184 14.12 -3.24 6.48
C ASN A 184 13.06 -3.25 7.61
N PRO A 185 13.03 -2.26 8.52
CA PRO A 185 12.02 -2.18 9.59
C PRO A 185 10.55 -2.15 9.12
N ARG A 186 10.31 -1.85 7.84
CA ARG A 186 8.99 -1.79 7.20
C ARG A 186 8.70 -2.98 6.30
N PHE A 187 9.62 -3.93 6.20
CA PHE A 187 9.42 -5.13 5.40
C PHE A 187 8.12 -5.84 5.74
N ARG A 188 7.86 -6.12 7.02
CA ARG A 188 6.65 -6.84 7.44
C ARG A 188 5.38 -6.14 6.96
N ALA A 189 5.28 -4.83 7.16
CA ALA A 189 4.10 -4.06 6.75
C ALA A 189 3.99 -4.01 5.21
N GLY A 190 5.09 -3.82 4.49
CA GLY A 190 5.09 -3.84 3.02
C GLY A 190 4.73 -5.22 2.44
N TYR A 191 5.19 -6.29 3.06
CA TYR A 191 4.88 -7.68 2.68
C TYR A 191 3.42 -8.04 2.99
N ASP A 192 2.92 -7.72 4.19
CA ASP A 192 1.50 -7.90 4.53
C ASP A 192 0.59 -7.14 3.56
N PHE A 193 1.03 -5.96 3.13
CA PHE A 193 0.33 -5.15 2.15
C PHE A 193 0.33 -5.78 0.75
N LEU A 194 1.44 -6.39 0.34
CA LEU A 194 1.53 -7.12 -0.92
C LEU A 194 0.56 -8.31 -0.93
N LEU A 195 0.52 -9.11 0.14
CA LEU A 195 -0.42 -10.23 0.24
C LEU A 195 -1.89 -9.77 0.21
N LEU A 196 -2.19 -8.63 0.83
CA LEU A 196 -3.52 -8.02 0.77
C LEU A 196 -3.89 -7.62 -0.67
N ARG A 197 -2.94 -7.09 -1.45
CA ARG A 197 -3.16 -6.74 -2.86
C ARG A 197 -3.40 -7.97 -3.72
N GLU A 198 -2.58 -9.01 -3.55
CA GLU A 198 -2.76 -10.29 -4.25
C GLU A 198 -4.11 -10.94 -3.91
N SER A 199 -4.52 -10.92 -2.63
CA SER A 199 -5.81 -11.50 -2.22
C SER A 199 -7.02 -10.71 -2.74
N ALA A 200 -6.84 -9.42 -3.06
CA ALA A 200 -7.84 -8.60 -3.73
C ALA A 200 -7.86 -8.79 -5.26
N GLY A 201 -6.97 -9.62 -5.81
CA GLY A 201 -6.91 -9.96 -7.22
C GLY A 201 -5.87 -9.20 -8.04
N GLU A 202 -4.93 -8.46 -7.42
CA GLU A 202 -3.81 -7.88 -8.16
C GLU A 202 -2.83 -8.95 -8.61
N GLU A 203 -2.51 -8.94 -9.89
CA GLU A 203 -1.46 -9.78 -10.46
C GLU A 203 -0.08 -9.22 -10.08
N THR A 204 0.67 -9.97 -9.26
CA THR A 204 2.04 -9.59 -8.87
C THR A 204 3.08 -10.66 -9.21
N ASP A 205 2.77 -11.54 -10.17
CA ASP A 205 3.68 -12.59 -10.67
C ASP A 205 4.25 -13.51 -9.57
N GLY A 206 3.41 -13.85 -8.57
CA GLY A 206 3.81 -14.69 -7.44
C GLY A 206 4.85 -14.04 -6.53
N LEU A 207 4.93 -12.70 -6.50
CA LEU A 207 5.85 -11.95 -5.65
C LEU A 207 5.59 -12.24 -4.17
N GLY A 208 4.34 -12.35 -3.74
CA GLY A 208 4.00 -12.64 -2.35
C GLY A 208 4.44 -14.04 -1.92
N GLN A 209 4.15 -15.07 -2.72
CA GLN A 209 4.61 -16.44 -2.43
C GLN A 209 6.14 -16.52 -2.34
N TRP A 210 6.85 -15.92 -3.29
CA TRP A 210 8.31 -15.91 -3.26
C TRP A 210 8.87 -15.25 -1.99
N TRP A 211 8.29 -14.14 -1.55
CA TRP A 211 8.71 -13.50 -0.29
C TRP A 211 8.31 -14.33 0.94
N THR A 212 7.21 -15.10 0.87
CA THR A 212 6.84 -16.08 1.90
C THR A 212 7.97 -17.09 2.06
N ASP A 213 8.36 -17.74 0.96
CA ASP A 213 9.39 -18.78 0.96
C ASP A 213 10.76 -18.20 1.39
N TYR A 214 11.12 -17.02 0.88
CA TYR A 214 12.41 -16.39 1.18
C TYR A 214 12.63 -16.08 2.67
N GLN A 215 11.55 -15.72 3.38
CA GLN A 215 11.59 -15.43 4.83
C GLN A 215 11.98 -16.67 5.64
N ASP A 216 11.48 -17.84 5.24
CA ASP A 216 11.63 -19.10 5.99
C ASP A 216 12.86 -19.90 5.58
N CYS A 217 13.44 -19.61 4.41
CA CYS A 217 14.64 -20.26 3.89
C CYS A 217 15.94 -19.93 4.64
N ASN A 218 16.88 -20.87 4.64
CA ASN A 218 18.25 -20.68 5.11
C ASN A 218 19.14 -19.94 4.09
N ASP A 219 20.34 -19.52 4.50
CA ASP A 219 21.27 -18.73 3.65
C ASP A 219 21.69 -19.44 2.34
N SER A 220 21.68 -20.78 2.31
CA SER A 220 21.97 -21.51 1.07
C SER A 220 20.79 -21.44 0.11
N GLU A 221 19.61 -21.75 0.61
CA GLU A 221 18.35 -21.72 -0.15
C GLU A 221 18.05 -20.32 -0.70
N ARG A 222 18.27 -19.26 0.10
CA ARG A 222 18.13 -17.87 -0.35
C ARG A 222 19.01 -17.54 -1.55
N ARG A 223 20.26 -18.04 -1.57
CA ARG A 223 21.18 -17.83 -2.70
C ARG A 223 20.71 -18.55 -3.96
N ASP A 224 20.14 -19.73 -3.82
CA ASP A 224 19.57 -20.49 -4.93
C ASP A 224 18.32 -19.79 -5.50
N MET A 225 17.40 -19.34 -4.63
CA MET A 225 16.23 -18.55 -5.03
C MET A 225 16.61 -17.27 -5.79
N ILE A 226 17.63 -16.53 -5.31
CA ILE A 226 18.14 -15.34 -6.01
C ILE A 226 18.74 -15.70 -7.37
N ARG A 227 19.43 -16.84 -7.46
CA ARG A 227 20.03 -17.30 -8.73
C ARG A 227 18.97 -17.66 -9.76
N GLU A 228 17.87 -18.27 -9.33
CA GLU A 228 16.73 -18.61 -10.19
C GLU A 228 16.01 -17.37 -10.76
N LEU A 229 15.99 -16.25 -10.02
CA LEU A 229 15.49 -14.98 -10.55
C LEU A 229 16.36 -14.48 -11.71
N GLY A 230 17.68 -14.59 -11.57
CA GLY A 230 18.63 -14.16 -12.61
C GLY A 230 18.57 -15.00 -13.88
N SER A 231 18.24 -16.29 -13.78
CA SER A 231 18.05 -17.14 -14.96
C SER A 231 16.71 -16.91 -15.68
N ARG A 232 15.66 -16.49 -14.97
CA ARG A 232 14.37 -16.09 -15.57
C ARG A 232 14.46 -14.76 -16.33
N ASP A 233 15.18 -13.76 -15.79
CA ASP A 233 15.41 -12.47 -16.46
C ASP A 233 16.25 -12.61 -17.76
N GLU A 234 17.13 -13.61 -17.84
CA GLU A 234 17.85 -13.93 -19.08
C GLU A 234 16.97 -14.60 -20.15
N GLY A 235 15.78 -15.08 -19.80
CA GLY A 235 14.84 -15.76 -20.72
C GLY A 235 13.85 -14.85 -21.45
N THR A 236 13.62 -13.62 -20.99
CA THR A 236 12.55 -12.73 -21.49
C THR A 236 13.04 -11.41 -22.10
N GLY A 237 14.36 -11.19 -22.24
CA GLY A 237 14.89 -9.92 -22.76
C GLY A 237 16.16 -10.05 -23.60
N ALA A 238 16.00 -10.00 -24.92
CA ALA A 238 17.07 -9.72 -25.86
C ALA A 238 17.67 -8.31 -25.61
N GLY A 239 18.92 -8.22 -25.13
CA GLY A 239 19.66 -6.94 -25.01
C GLY A 239 21.05 -7.10 -24.37
N PRO A 240 22.09 -6.35 -24.81
CA PRO A 240 23.41 -6.92 -25.05
C PRO A 240 24.30 -7.06 -23.79
N ARG A 241 24.88 -8.26 -23.65
CA ARG A 241 25.97 -8.59 -22.71
C ARG A 241 27.08 -7.54 -22.79
N LYS A 242 27.28 -6.80 -21.70
CA LYS A 242 28.46 -5.92 -21.50
C LYS A 242 29.74 -6.72 -21.72
N ARG A 243 30.44 -6.40 -22.81
CA ARG A 243 31.80 -6.85 -23.12
C ARG A 243 32.69 -6.71 -21.88
N LYS A 244 33.19 -7.83 -21.35
CA LYS A 244 34.31 -7.88 -20.40
C LYS A 244 35.50 -7.14 -21.03
N ARG A 245 35.90 -6.00 -20.45
CA ARG A 245 37.16 -5.33 -20.80
C ARG A 245 38.32 -6.23 -20.36
N SER A 246 39.05 -6.78 -21.32
CA SER A 246 40.34 -7.44 -21.08
C SER A 246 41.37 -6.46 -20.52
N PRO A 247 42.26 -6.88 -19.62
CA PRO A 247 43.26 -6.00 -19.04
C PRO A 247 44.43 -5.79 -20.01
N SER A 248 44.62 -4.54 -20.44
CA SER A 248 45.77 -4.14 -21.27
C SER A 248 47.06 -4.13 -20.43
N LYS A 249 47.92 -5.12 -20.67
CA LYS A 249 49.36 -5.06 -20.35
C LYS A 249 50.02 -3.91 -21.14
N ARG A 250 50.57 -2.91 -20.45
CA ARG A 250 51.66 -2.04 -20.94
C ARG A 250 52.79 -2.13 -19.90
N LYS A 251 53.73 -3.05 -20.10
CA LYS A 251 55.08 -2.83 -20.68
C LYS A 251 55.85 -1.72 -19.97
N ARG A 252 56.80 -2.15 -19.14
CA ARG A 252 57.98 -1.41 -18.67
C ARG A 252 58.75 -0.85 -19.87
N ALA A 253 59.25 0.37 -19.72
CA ALA A 253 60.44 0.85 -20.42
C ALA A 253 61.26 1.59 -19.36
N ASP A 254 62.42 1.01 -19.06
CA ASP A 254 63.53 1.62 -18.32
C ASP A 254 64.37 2.47 -19.29
N SER A 255 65.16 3.36 -18.69
CA SER A 255 66.44 3.94 -19.15
C SER A 255 66.48 5.14 -20.13
N ALA A 256 66.84 6.29 -19.54
CA ALA A 256 68.12 7.01 -19.69
C ALA A 256 68.27 8.27 -20.61
N ALA A 257 68.68 9.36 -19.94
CA ALA A 257 69.78 10.32 -20.22
C ALA A 257 69.68 11.44 -21.28
N GLY A 258 70.19 12.63 -20.86
CA GLY A 258 70.49 13.86 -21.62
C GLY A 258 69.45 14.97 -21.35
N GLU A 259 69.73 16.13 -20.76
CA GLU A 259 70.93 16.97 -20.53
C GLU A 259 70.88 17.62 -19.13
#